data_AF-A0AAV0WNK6-F1
#
_entry.id   AF-A0AAV0WNK6-F1
#
_cell.length_a   1.000
_cell.length_b   1.000
_cell.length_c   1.000
_cell.angle_alpha   90.00
_cell.angle_beta   90.00
_cell.angle_gamma   90.00
#
_symmetry.space_group_name_H-M   'P 1'
#
loop_
_entity.id
_entity.type
_entity.pdbx_description
1 polymer ?
#
loop_
_entity_poly.entity_id
_entity_poly.type
_entity_poly.pdbx_seq_one_letter_code
_entity_poly.pdbx_strand_id
1 'polypeptide(L)'
;MDPLLKEVYPEDTKLIAYADDIALLVAGNTRNEVINKTESALQTIAAWANRRGLRFSREKSVMVPLKGGLVPGFTASFDGERIRSVPETKYLGLHLSEGFNLHGHAVKLLESSTDVFSRLKSVRRSKWGASAALSLLIYKAVYIPRLLYGCKIWYPSVTTAGMHNKMESAQRRVLLAVTGAYKTTSTRALQVLAGTPPIHLQIESAIRIQDGMQKSD
;
A
#
# COMPACT_ATOMS: atom_id res chain seq x y z
N MET A 1 -6.78 -22.70 -5.24
CA MET A 1 -6.33 -21.61 -6.12
C MET A 1 -5.32 -22.09 -7.14
N ASP A 2 -4.39 -22.98 -6.80
CA ASP A 2 -3.34 -23.48 -7.71
C ASP A 2 -3.82 -23.97 -9.09
N PRO A 3 -4.98 -24.65 -9.23
CA PRO A 3 -5.47 -25.02 -10.56
C PRO A 3 -5.86 -23.82 -11.41
N LEU A 4 -6.33 -22.72 -10.80
CA LEU A 4 -6.69 -21.48 -11.52
C LEU A 4 -5.46 -20.84 -12.14
N LEU A 5 -4.35 -20.80 -11.39
CA LEU A 5 -3.08 -20.23 -11.85
C LEU A 5 -2.46 -21.01 -13.02
N LYS A 6 -2.91 -22.25 -13.26
CA LYS A 6 -2.44 -23.13 -14.34
C LYS A 6 -3.37 -23.15 -15.56
N GLU A 7 -4.50 -22.44 -15.52
CA GLU A 7 -5.38 -22.31 -16.68
C GLU A 7 -4.66 -21.51 -17.80
N VAL A 8 -5.15 -21.67 -19.03
CA VAL A 8 -4.61 -20.95 -20.19
C VAL A 8 -5.23 -19.56 -20.24
N TYR A 9 -4.37 -18.53 -20.21
CA TYR A 9 -4.77 -17.13 -20.32
C TYR A 9 -4.29 -16.54 -21.67
N PRO A 10 -4.94 -15.46 -22.16
CA PRO A 10 -4.46 -14.73 -23.33
C PRO A 10 -3.02 -14.25 -23.17
N GLU A 11 -2.34 -14.00 -24.28
CA GLU A 11 -1.00 -13.41 -24.27
C GLU A 11 -0.97 -12.08 -23.49
N ASP A 12 0.17 -11.78 -22.87
CA ASP A 12 0.38 -10.62 -22.00
C ASP A 12 -0.60 -10.50 -20.83
N THR A 13 -1.16 -11.62 -20.39
CA THR A 13 -2.02 -11.70 -19.22
C THR A 13 -1.33 -12.47 -18.09
N LYS A 14 -1.31 -11.90 -16.90
CA LYS A 14 -0.77 -12.52 -15.69
C LYS A 14 -1.79 -12.51 -14.58
N LEU A 15 -2.08 -13.70 -14.06
CA LEU A 15 -2.90 -13.87 -12.88
C LEU A 15 -2.03 -13.91 -11.62
N ILE A 16 -2.43 -13.17 -10.60
CA ILE A 16 -1.84 -13.18 -9.26
C ILE A 16 -2.98 -13.47 -8.28
N ALA A 17 -2.76 -14.38 -7.34
CA ALA A 17 -3.72 -14.70 -6.30
C ALA A 17 -3.05 -14.68 -4.93
N TYR A 18 -3.75 -14.13 -3.94
CA TYR A 18 -3.37 -14.16 -2.54
C TYR A 18 -4.62 -14.43 -1.70
N ALA A 19 -4.69 -15.61 -1.06
CA ALA A 19 -5.90 -16.09 -0.41
C ALA A 19 -7.14 -16.00 -1.33
N ASP A 20 -8.12 -15.16 -0.99
CA ASP A 20 -9.33 -14.88 -1.76
C ASP A 20 -9.19 -13.70 -2.73
N ASP A 21 -8.17 -12.87 -2.59
CA ASP A 21 -7.88 -11.74 -3.47
C ASP A 21 -7.22 -12.22 -4.77
N ILE A 22 -7.78 -11.80 -5.91
CA ILE A 22 -7.23 -12.08 -7.24
C ILE A 22 -6.96 -10.77 -7.96
N ALA A 23 -5.77 -10.65 -8.54
CA ALA A 23 -5.41 -9.59 -9.47
C ALA A 23 -5.09 -10.16 -10.85
N LEU A 24 -5.75 -9.61 -11.86
CA LEU A 24 -5.48 -9.89 -13.27
C LEU A 24 -4.74 -8.70 -13.88
N LEU A 25 -3.50 -8.91 -14.30
CA LEU A 25 -2.69 -7.93 -15.03
C LEU A 25 -2.80 -8.24 -16.51
N VAL A 26 -3.26 -7.27 -17.30
CA VAL A 26 -3.44 -7.41 -18.75
C VAL A 26 -2.71 -6.27 -19.45
N ALA A 27 -1.88 -6.59 -20.43
CA ALA A 27 -1.26 -5.61 -21.31
C ALA A 27 -1.71 -5.77 -22.77
N GLY A 28 -1.68 -4.66 -23.49
CA GLY A 28 -2.07 -4.57 -24.89
C GLY A 28 -1.75 -3.18 -25.44
N ASN A 29 -1.73 -3.06 -26.76
CA ASN A 29 -1.37 -1.83 -27.46
C ASN A 29 -2.57 -0.89 -27.65
N THR A 30 -3.79 -1.44 -27.58
CA THR A 30 -5.02 -0.64 -27.71
C THR A 30 -5.99 -0.94 -26.57
N ARG A 31 -6.88 0.03 -26.29
CA ARG A 31 -7.97 -0.14 -25.30
C ARG A 31 -8.84 -1.36 -25.60
N ASN A 32 -9.18 -1.56 -26.87
CA ASN A 32 -10.03 -2.68 -27.28
C ASN A 32 -9.32 -4.02 -27.07
N GLU A 33 -8.02 -4.09 -27.38
CA GLU A 33 -7.22 -5.30 -27.14
C GLU A 33 -7.17 -5.65 -25.64
N VAL A 34 -6.92 -4.66 -24.78
CA VAL A 34 -6.89 -4.86 -23.32
C VAL A 34 -8.26 -5.33 -22.81
N ILE A 35 -9.36 -4.73 -23.28
CA ILE A 35 -10.71 -5.14 -22.88
C ILE A 35 -10.99 -6.57 -23.33
N ASN A 36 -10.73 -6.91 -24.60
CA ASN A 36 -10.98 -8.26 -25.13
C ASN A 36 -10.17 -9.33 -24.40
N LYS A 37 -8.87 -9.07 -24.15
CA LYS A 37 -8.00 -9.96 -23.35
C LYS A 37 -8.53 -10.11 -21.92
N THR A 38 -8.95 -9.00 -21.30
CA THR A 38 -9.53 -9.01 -19.95
C THR A 38 -10.80 -9.86 -19.90
N GLU A 39 -11.73 -9.67 -20.83
CA GLU A 39 -13.00 -10.42 -20.89
C GLU A 39 -12.75 -11.92 -21.11
N SER A 40 -11.83 -12.29 -22.00
CA SER A 40 -11.45 -13.69 -22.23
C SER A 40 -10.84 -14.35 -20.98
N ALA A 41 -9.94 -13.65 -20.28
CA ALA A 41 -9.38 -14.13 -19.03
C ALA A 41 -10.44 -14.26 -17.93
N LEU A 42 -11.36 -13.29 -17.83
CA LEU A 42 -12.46 -13.30 -16.88
C LEU A 42 -13.45 -14.44 -17.15
N GLN A 43 -13.72 -14.79 -18.40
CA GLN A 43 -14.51 -15.97 -18.76
C GLN A 43 -13.86 -17.26 -18.25
N THR A 44 -12.54 -17.39 -18.42
CA THR A 44 -11.77 -18.54 -17.91
C THR A 44 -11.86 -18.63 -16.38
N ILE A 45 -11.70 -17.49 -15.69
CA ILE A 45 -11.83 -17.38 -14.22
C ILE A 45 -13.25 -17.75 -13.76
N ALA A 46 -14.29 -17.24 -14.43
CA ALA A 46 -15.68 -17.53 -14.11
C ALA A 46 -16.02 -19.01 -14.32
N ALA A 47 -15.59 -19.60 -15.44
CA ALA A 47 -15.78 -21.03 -15.71
C ALA A 47 -15.10 -21.90 -14.65
N TRP A 48 -13.87 -21.55 -14.25
CA TRP A 48 -13.15 -22.24 -13.19
C TRP A 48 -13.87 -22.17 -11.84
N ALA A 49 -14.42 -21.00 -11.49
CA ALA A 49 -15.16 -20.78 -10.25
C ALA A 49 -16.48 -21.55 -10.23
N ASN A 50 -17.24 -21.51 -11.33
CA ASN A 50 -18.49 -22.23 -11.48
C ASN A 50 -18.30 -23.75 -11.32
N ARG A 51 -17.23 -24.33 -11.89
CA ARG A 51 -16.89 -25.76 -11.70
C ARG A 51 -16.65 -26.15 -10.23
N ARG A 52 -16.39 -25.18 -9.36
CA ARG A 52 -16.09 -25.37 -7.93
C ARG A 52 -17.16 -24.81 -7.00
N GLY A 53 -18.30 -24.38 -7.54
CA GLY A 53 -19.36 -23.76 -6.75
C GLY A 53 -18.97 -22.41 -6.13
N LEU A 54 -17.94 -21.75 -6.66
CA LEU A 54 -17.50 -20.43 -6.20
C LEU A 54 -18.13 -19.33 -7.06
N ARG A 55 -18.33 -18.16 -6.45
CA ARG A 55 -18.75 -16.93 -7.16
C ARG A 55 -17.90 -15.76 -6.73
N PHE A 56 -17.39 -15.00 -7.70
CA PHE A 56 -16.65 -13.78 -7.43
C PHE A 56 -17.61 -12.61 -7.17
N SER A 57 -17.26 -11.76 -6.20
CA SER A 57 -18.02 -10.56 -5.89
C SER A 57 -17.77 -9.51 -6.96
N ARG A 58 -18.75 -9.32 -7.85
CA ARG A 58 -18.68 -8.37 -8.96
C ARG A 58 -18.60 -6.92 -8.48
N GLU A 59 -19.32 -6.59 -7.40
CA GLU A 59 -19.29 -5.26 -6.77
C GLU A 59 -17.90 -4.85 -6.26
N LYS A 60 -17.09 -5.84 -5.85
CA LYS A 60 -15.72 -5.63 -5.37
C LYS A 60 -14.70 -5.67 -6.52
N SER A 61 -15.07 -6.27 -7.66
CA SER A 61 -14.21 -6.36 -8.84
C SER A 61 -14.20 -5.05 -9.62
N VAL A 62 -13.03 -4.42 -9.68
CA VAL A 62 -12.80 -3.17 -10.42
C VAL A 62 -11.51 -3.27 -11.24
N MET A 63 -11.41 -2.47 -12.30
CA MET A 63 -10.20 -2.33 -13.10
C MET A 63 -9.50 -1.02 -12.76
N VAL A 64 -8.17 -1.00 -12.74
CA VAL A 64 -7.40 0.24 -12.60
C VAL A 64 -6.35 0.29 -13.72
N PRO A 65 -6.34 1.35 -14.55
CA PRO A 65 -5.30 1.49 -15.57
C PRO A 65 -3.94 1.82 -14.94
N LEU A 66 -2.99 0.90 -15.02
CA LEU A 66 -1.70 1.08 -14.33
C LEU A 66 -0.63 1.78 -15.18
N LYS A 67 -0.74 1.78 -16.51
CA LYS A 67 0.29 2.32 -17.41
C LYS A 67 -0.31 2.73 -18.76
N GLY A 68 0.34 3.68 -19.42
CA GLY A 68 -0.03 4.15 -20.76
C GLY A 68 -1.09 5.24 -20.76
N GLY A 69 -1.71 5.49 -21.91
CA GLY A 69 -2.74 6.52 -22.09
C GLY A 69 -4.17 6.06 -21.78
N LEU A 70 -4.33 4.95 -21.05
CA LEU A 70 -5.63 4.39 -20.75
C LEU A 70 -6.22 5.09 -19.52
N VAL A 71 -7.30 5.86 -19.73
CA VAL A 71 -7.98 6.62 -18.68
C VAL A 71 -9.19 5.83 -18.15
N PRO A 72 -9.52 5.91 -16.84
CA PRO A 72 -10.75 5.35 -16.29
C PRO A 72 -12.00 5.80 -17.04
N GLY A 73 -13.04 4.96 -17.01
CA GLY A 73 -14.31 5.19 -17.71
C GLY A 73 -14.66 4.15 -18.79
N PHE A 74 -13.86 3.09 -18.96
CA PHE A 74 -14.28 1.88 -19.68
C PHE A 74 -14.83 0.82 -18.73
N THR A 75 -15.46 -0.18 -19.35
CA THR A 75 -16.01 -1.34 -18.70
C THR A 75 -15.63 -2.61 -19.47
N ALA A 76 -15.60 -3.74 -18.78
CA ALA A 76 -15.39 -5.07 -19.36
C ALA A 76 -16.50 -6.00 -18.87
N SER A 77 -16.94 -6.94 -19.71
CA SER A 77 -17.95 -7.93 -19.34
C SER A 77 -17.38 -8.95 -18.36
N PHE A 78 -18.17 -9.25 -17.33
CA PHE A 78 -17.87 -10.32 -16.38
C PHE A 78 -19.16 -11.00 -15.93
N ASP A 79 -19.32 -12.28 -16.32
CA ASP A 79 -20.41 -13.15 -15.87
C ASP A 79 -21.82 -12.55 -16.05
N GLY A 80 -22.06 -11.95 -17.23
CA GLY A 80 -23.35 -11.33 -17.61
C GLY A 80 -23.51 -9.85 -17.23
N GLU A 81 -22.57 -9.28 -16.48
CA GLU A 81 -22.56 -7.86 -16.09
C GLU A 81 -21.31 -7.14 -16.60
N ARG A 82 -21.10 -5.89 -16.17
CA ARG A 82 -19.94 -5.07 -16.56
C ARG A 82 -19.17 -4.58 -15.34
N ILE A 83 -17.88 -4.91 -15.24
CA ILE A 83 -16.96 -4.32 -14.26
C ILE A 83 -16.47 -2.97 -14.77
N ARG A 84 -16.38 -1.98 -13.87
CA ARG A 84 -15.94 -0.61 -14.22
C ARG A 84 -14.46 -0.42 -13.96
N SER A 85 -13.84 0.44 -14.77
CA SER A 85 -12.55 1.03 -14.45
C SER A 85 -12.71 2.21 -13.49
N VAL A 86 -11.84 2.26 -12.48
CA VAL A 86 -11.81 3.30 -11.45
C VAL A 86 -10.40 3.91 -11.38
N PRO A 87 -10.27 5.17 -10.93
CA PRO A 87 -8.96 5.84 -10.85
C PRO A 87 -8.06 5.28 -9.75
N GLU A 88 -8.63 4.67 -8.71
CA GLU A 88 -7.88 4.11 -7.58
C GLU A 88 -8.65 2.93 -6.98
N THR A 89 -7.93 1.87 -6.59
CA THR A 89 -8.47 0.77 -5.77
C THR A 89 -7.46 0.31 -4.72
N LYS A 90 -7.94 -0.38 -3.69
CA LYS A 90 -7.10 -0.97 -2.66
C LYS A 90 -6.87 -2.45 -2.98
N TYR A 91 -5.61 -2.86 -3.06
CA TYR A 91 -5.19 -4.25 -3.26
C TYR A 91 -4.07 -4.59 -2.27
N LEU A 92 -4.27 -5.65 -1.46
CA LEU A 92 -3.32 -6.09 -0.42
C LEU A 92 -2.80 -4.95 0.47
N GLY A 93 -3.69 -4.03 0.86
CA GLY A 93 -3.32 -2.90 1.73
C GLY A 93 -2.73 -1.68 1.01
N LEU A 94 -2.35 -1.79 -0.26
CA LEU A 94 -1.83 -0.70 -1.08
C LEU A 94 -2.93 -0.06 -1.91
N HIS A 95 -2.92 1.27 -1.99
CA HIS A 95 -3.83 1.99 -2.86
C HIS A 95 -3.16 2.16 -4.23
N LEU A 96 -3.61 1.39 -5.21
CA LEU A 96 -3.11 1.45 -6.57
C LEU A 96 -3.94 2.46 -7.34
N SER A 97 -3.29 3.51 -7.86
CA SER A 97 -3.96 4.53 -8.67
C SER A 97 -3.49 4.51 -10.12
N GLU A 98 -4.22 5.24 -10.95
CA GLU A 98 -3.93 5.42 -12.37
C GLU A 98 -2.45 5.76 -12.62
N GLY A 99 -1.85 5.11 -13.62
CA GLY A 99 -0.44 5.33 -13.96
C GLY A 99 0.56 4.75 -12.94
N PHE A 100 0.10 3.85 -12.07
CA PHE A 100 0.90 3.26 -10.98
C PHE A 100 1.47 4.34 -10.04
N ASN A 101 0.74 5.43 -9.88
CA ASN A 101 1.11 6.50 -8.97
C ASN A 101 0.77 6.10 -7.52
N LEU A 102 1.77 6.07 -6.63
CA LEU A 102 1.57 5.72 -5.22
C LEU A 102 1.78 6.91 -4.29
N HIS A 103 1.80 8.14 -4.83
CA HIS A 103 1.84 9.36 -4.04
C HIS A 103 0.61 9.49 -3.14
N GLY A 104 -0.59 9.26 -3.69
CA GLY A 104 -1.84 9.27 -2.92
C GLY A 104 -1.83 8.24 -1.79
N HIS A 105 -1.31 7.05 -2.07
CA HIS A 105 -1.10 6.01 -1.06
C HIS A 105 -0.17 6.48 0.07
N ALA A 106 1.01 7.00 -0.26
CA ALA A 106 2.01 7.44 0.71
C ALA A 106 1.46 8.55 1.62
N VAL A 107 0.75 9.54 1.07
CA VAL A 107 0.11 10.61 1.86
C VAL A 107 -0.93 10.03 2.82
N LYS A 108 -1.87 9.22 2.33
CA LYS A 108 -2.90 8.58 3.17
C LYS A 108 -2.29 7.69 4.26
N LEU A 109 -1.22 6.97 3.94
CA LEU A 109 -0.50 6.12 4.88
C LEU A 109 0.13 6.96 6.00
N LEU A 110 0.83 8.05 5.66
CA LEU A 110 1.44 8.95 6.63
C LEU A 110 0.39 9.64 7.51
N GLU A 111 -0.70 10.13 6.92
CA GLU A 111 -1.76 10.83 7.65
C GLU A 111 -2.51 9.91 8.60
N SER A 112 -2.97 8.75 8.11
CA SER A 112 -3.67 7.77 8.97
C SER A 112 -2.77 7.23 10.08
N SER A 113 -1.49 7.00 9.80
CA SER A 113 -0.52 6.57 10.81
C SER A 113 -0.21 7.69 11.80
N THR A 114 -0.16 8.95 11.35
CA THR A 114 0.05 10.08 12.27
C THR A 114 -1.16 10.29 13.15
N ASP A 115 -2.38 10.23 12.61
CA ASP A 115 -3.61 10.41 13.39
C ASP A 115 -3.71 9.37 14.51
N VAL A 116 -3.62 8.08 14.16
CA VAL A 116 -3.72 6.97 15.13
C VAL A 116 -2.70 7.11 16.26
N PHE A 117 -1.46 7.48 15.95
CA PHE A 117 -0.38 7.53 16.94
C PHE A 117 -0.28 8.87 17.67
N SER A 118 -0.75 9.97 17.07
CA SER A 118 -0.84 11.25 17.76
C SER A 118 -1.83 11.21 18.93
N ARG A 119 -2.84 10.33 18.84
CA ARG A 119 -3.78 10.04 19.94
C ARG A 119 -3.11 9.38 21.14
N LEU A 120 -1.92 8.77 21.02
CA LEU A 120 -1.17 8.27 22.18
C LEU A 120 -0.88 9.38 23.19
N LYS A 121 -0.82 10.64 22.73
CA LYS A 121 -0.64 11.79 23.62
C LYS A 121 -1.78 11.95 24.62
N SER A 122 -3.02 11.61 24.27
CA SER A 122 -4.16 11.73 25.20
C SER A 122 -4.16 10.64 26.28
N VAL A 123 -3.57 9.48 25.95
CA VAL A 123 -3.43 8.31 26.84
C VAL A 123 -2.25 8.47 27.80
N ARG A 124 -1.27 9.32 27.47
CA ARG A 124 -0.10 9.63 28.31
C ARG A 124 -0.33 10.91 29.11
N ARG A 125 -0.68 10.81 30.40
CA ARG A 125 -0.61 11.94 31.34
C ARG A 125 0.57 11.76 32.31
N SER A 126 1.11 12.87 32.80
CA SER A 126 2.30 12.90 33.67
C SER A 126 2.14 12.18 35.01
N LYS A 127 0.90 11.93 35.47
CA LYS A 127 0.60 11.24 36.73
C LYS A 127 -0.09 9.88 36.57
N TRP A 128 -0.62 9.56 35.38
CA TRP A 128 -1.34 8.32 35.08
C TRP A 128 -1.37 8.08 33.57
N GLY A 129 -1.22 6.84 33.11
CA GLY A 129 -1.24 6.49 31.68
C GLY A 129 -0.01 5.70 31.20
N ALA A 130 0.13 5.55 29.88
CA ALA A 130 1.21 4.77 29.28
C ALA A 130 2.59 5.41 29.56
N SER A 131 3.55 4.59 30.00
CA SER A 131 4.93 5.06 30.23
C SER A 131 5.60 5.51 28.93
N ALA A 132 6.65 6.33 29.06
CA ALA A 132 7.45 6.73 27.90
C ALA A 132 8.07 5.50 27.18
N ALA A 133 8.50 4.51 27.95
CA ALA A 133 9.04 3.25 27.43
C ALA A 133 7.98 2.46 26.63
N LEU A 134 6.75 2.33 27.15
CA LEU A 134 5.67 1.64 26.44
C LEU A 134 5.28 2.40 25.16
N SER A 135 5.21 3.73 25.22
CA SER A 135 4.89 4.55 24.05
C SER A 135 5.97 4.41 22.96
N LEU A 136 7.24 4.33 23.36
CA LEU A 136 8.35 4.09 22.44
C LEU A 136 8.30 2.68 21.86
N LEU A 137 7.93 1.68 22.67
CA LEU A 137 7.71 0.31 22.21
C LEU A 137 6.61 0.26 21.15
N ILE A 138 5.46 0.93 21.38
CA ILE A 138 4.36 1.00 20.41
C ILE A 138 4.81 1.68 19.11
N TYR A 139 5.60 2.76 19.21
CA TYR A 139 6.18 3.39 18.02
C TYR A 139 7.06 2.42 17.23
N LYS A 140 7.99 1.72 17.89
CA LYS A 140 8.91 0.80 17.23
C LYS A 140 8.22 -0.46 16.69
N ALA A 141 7.25 -0.99 17.42
CA ALA A 141 6.58 -2.25 17.09
C ALA A 141 5.36 -2.09 16.16
N VAL A 142 4.79 -0.89 16.06
CA VAL A 142 3.55 -0.68 15.28
C VAL A 142 3.68 0.44 14.26
N TYR A 143 4.20 1.62 14.63
CA TYR A 143 4.29 2.74 13.69
C TYR A 143 5.28 2.46 12.56
N ILE A 144 6.50 2.01 12.92
CA ILE A 144 7.53 1.71 11.92
C ILE A 144 7.08 0.57 10.99
N PRO A 145 6.67 -0.62 11.47
CA PRO A 145 6.28 -1.71 10.58
C PRO A 145 5.10 -1.38 9.68
N ARG A 146 4.15 -0.55 10.16
CA ARG A 146 3.04 -0.05 9.35
C ARG A 146 3.51 0.76 8.14
N LEU A 147 4.55 1.59 8.30
CA LEU A 147 5.13 2.35 7.19
C LEU A 147 6.03 1.49 6.30
N LEU A 148 6.72 0.50 6.87
CA LEU A 148 7.56 -0.42 6.10
C LEU A 148 6.76 -1.42 5.25
N TYR A 149 5.49 -1.65 5.56
CA TYR A 149 4.64 -2.53 4.77
C TYR A 149 4.53 -2.02 3.31
N GLY A 150 4.92 -2.89 2.37
CA GLY A 150 4.91 -2.59 0.94
C GLY A 150 5.86 -1.45 0.51
N CYS A 151 6.82 -1.04 1.36
CA CYS A 151 7.67 0.12 1.08
C CYS A 151 8.49 0.01 -0.20
N LYS A 152 8.96 -1.19 -0.55
CA LYS A 152 9.64 -1.45 -1.83
C LYS A 152 8.77 -1.13 -3.05
N ILE A 153 7.44 -1.19 -2.92
CA ILE A 153 6.51 -0.91 -4.01
C ILE A 153 6.23 0.60 -4.07
N TRP A 154 5.89 1.23 -2.95
CA TRP A 154 5.42 2.63 -2.96
C TRP A 154 6.53 3.67 -2.85
N TYR A 155 7.60 3.43 -2.08
CA TYR A 155 8.64 4.42 -1.80
C TYR A 155 9.39 4.89 -3.05
N PRO A 156 9.79 4.02 -4.00
CA PRO A 156 10.53 4.45 -5.19
C PRO A 156 9.79 5.49 -6.05
N SER A 157 8.45 5.51 -5.98
CA SER A 157 7.61 6.45 -6.72
C SER A 157 7.43 7.82 -6.04
N VAL A 158 7.95 8.02 -4.82
CA VAL A 158 7.69 9.21 -3.99
C VAL A 158 8.93 9.81 -3.33
N THR A 159 10.11 9.70 -3.95
CA THR A 159 11.41 10.16 -3.42
C THR A 159 11.66 11.68 -3.52
N THR A 160 10.61 12.48 -3.67
CA THR A 160 10.74 13.93 -3.80
C THR A 160 11.07 14.59 -2.46
N ALA A 161 11.81 15.71 -2.49
CA ALA A 161 12.11 16.49 -1.29
C ALA A 161 10.84 16.90 -0.51
N GLY A 162 9.75 17.22 -1.23
CA GLY A 162 8.46 17.52 -0.62
C GLY A 162 7.87 16.34 0.16
N MET A 163 8.00 15.11 -0.35
CA MET A 163 7.56 13.92 0.35
C MET A 163 8.45 13.60 1.56
N HIS A 164 9.77 13.76 1.43
CA HIS A 164 10.69 13.59 2.57
C HIS A 164 10.33 14.54 3.72
N ASN A 165 10.05 15.82 3.42
CA ASN A 165 9.59 16.79 4.41
C ASN A 165 8.25 16.38 5.07
N LYS A 166 7.31 15.81 4.29
CA LYS A 166 6.05 15.28 4.83
C LYS A 166 6.29 14.09 5.77
N MET A 167 7.17 13.17 5.39
CA MET A 167 7.56 12.03 6.21
C MET A 167 8.20 12.47 7.54
N GLU A 168 9.14 13.41 7.50
CA GLU A 168 9.75 13.96 8.72
C GLU A 168 8.72 14.68 9.59
N SER A 169 7.82 15.45 8.99
CA SER A 169 6.75 16.15 9.72
C SER A 169 5.76 15.18 10.36
N ALA A 170 5.46 14.06 9.71
CA ALA A 170 4.62 12.99 10.25
C ALA A 170 5.32 12.30 11.43
N GLN A 171 6.57 11.89 11.25
CA GLN A 171 7.38 11.29 12.31
C GLN A 171 7.50 12.22 13.52
N ARG A 172 7.79 13.51 13.31
CA ARG A 172 7.89 14.53 14.37
C ARG A 172 6.64 14.55 15.25
N ARG A 173 5.45 14.58 14.64
CA ARG A 173 4.18 14.64 15.37
C ARG A 173 4.00 13.43 16.29
N VAL A 174 4.36 12.24 15.80
CA VAL A 174 4.31 11.02 16.60
C VAL A 174 5.38 11.02 17.69
N LEU A 175 6.60 11.45 17.40
CA LEU A 175 7.67 11.51 18.40
C LEU A 175 7.38 12.51 19.52
N LEU A 176 6.73 13.64 19.24
CA LEU A 176 6.25 14.56 20.28
C LEU A 176 5.23 13.88 21.22
N ALA A 177 4.35 13.04 20.68
CA ALA A 177 3.40 12.28 21.49
C ALA A 177 4.08 11.19 22.34
N VAL A 178 5.05 10.49 21.75
CA VAL A 178 5.77 9.37 22.38
C VAL A 178 6.73 9.85 23.47
N THR A 179 7.54 10.87 23.18
CA THR A 179 8.55 11.41 24.11
C THR A 179 7.94 12.34 25.16
N GLY A 180 6.85 13.04 24.80
CA GLY A 180 6.30 14.12 25.60
C GLY A 180 7.17 15.37 25.67
N ALA A 181 8.15 15.50 24.78
CA ALA A 181 9.00 16.68 24.69
C ALA A 181 8.21 17.95 24.30
N TYR A 182 8.80 19.11 24.55
CA TYR A 182 8.20 20.40 24.19
C TYR A 182 8.02 20.53 22.67
N LYS A 183 6.99 21.26 22.25
CA LYS A 183 6.71 21.52 20.82
C LYS A 183 7.86 22.24 20.11
N THR A 184 8.70 22.95 20.85
CA THR A 184 9.88 23.69 20.37
C THR A 184 11.12 22.80 20.16
N THR A 185 11.13 21.57 20.69
CA THR A 185 12.25 20.63 20.52
C THR A 185 12.46 20.32 19.04
N SER A 186 13.69 20.42 18.53
CA SER A 186 13.98 20.17 17.11
C SER A 186 13.68 18.71 16.70
N THR A 187 13.40 18.45 15.43
CA THR A 187 13.05 17.09 14.95
C THR A 187 14.20 16.11 15.15
N ARG A 188 15.43 16.57 14.91
CA ARG A 188 16.64 15.76 15.14
C ARG A 188 16.81 15.41 16.61
N ALA A 189 16.56 16.36 17.52
CA ALA A 189 16.61 16.08 18.96
C ALA A 189 15.55 15.04 19.37
N LEU A 190 14.33 15.10 18.81
CA LEU A 190 13.30 14.07 19.07
C LEU A 190 13.72 12.68 18.59
N GLN A 191 14.33 12.60 17.40
CA GLN A 191 14.85 11.35 16.83
C GLN A 191 15.95 10.74 17.73
N VAL A 192 16.88 11.57 18.23
CA VAL A 192 17.92 11.15 19.18
C VAL A 192 17.30 10.69 20.51
N LEU A 193 16.39 11.47 21.10
CA LEU A 193 15.72 11.10 22.37
C LEU A 193 14.93 9.80 22.27
N ALA A 194 14.30 9.54 21.12
CA ALA A 194 13.58 8.30 20.87
C ALA A 194 14.48 7.14 20.39
N GLY A 195 15.77 7.40 20.15
CA GLY A 195 16.71 6.42 19.60
C GLY A 195 16.20 5.83 18.28
N THR A 196 15.83 6.70 17.34
CA THR A 196 15.27 6.32 16.03
C THR A 196 15.78 7.25 14.93
N PRO A 197 16.23 6.75 13.77
CA PRO A 197 16.65 7.60 12.67
C PRO A 197 15.43 8.21 11.93
N PRO A 198 15.66 9.20 11.04
CA PRO A 198 14.63 9.68 10.12
C PRO A 198 13.91 8.55 9.39
N ILE A 199 12.58 8.65 9.28
CA ILE A 199 11.76 7.53 8.78
C ILE A 199 12.09 7.14 7.33
N HIS A 200 12.46 8.09 6.48
CA HIS A 200 12.86 7.82 5.10
C HIS A 200 14.12 6.94 5.01
N LEU A 201 15.11 7.16 5.89
CA LEU A 201 16.30 6.32 5.99
C LEU A 201 15.98 4.90 6.47
N GLN A 202 14.97 4.75 7.34
CA GLN A 202 14.51 3.42 7.76
C GLN A 202 13.86 2.66 6.62
N ILE A 203 13.07 3.36 5.81
CA ILE A 203 12.46 2.79 4.61
C ILE A 203 13.54 2.37 3.62
N GLU A 204 14.50 3.23 3.32
CA GLU A 204 15.62 2.92 2.43
C GLU A 204 16.45 1.73 2.94
N SER A 205 16.75 1.71 4.24
CA SER A 205 17.43 0.59 4.88
C SER A 205 16.65 -0.71 4.74
N ALA A 206 15.33 -0.68 4.99
CA ALA A 206 14.47 -1.85 4.85
C ALA A 206 14.40 -2.37 3.40
N ILE A 207 14.34 -1.47 2.42
CA ILE A 207 14.36 -1.84 0.99
C ILE A 207 15.69 -2.48 0.63
N ARG A 208 16.81 -1.89 1.04
CA ARG A 208 18.16 -2.46 0.82
C ARG A 208 18.31 -3.86 1.40
N ILE A 209 17.77 -4.10 2.60
CA ILE A 209 17.77 -5.42 3.22
C ILE A 209 16.91 -6.41 2.41
N GLN A 210 15.73 -5.99 1.93
CA GLN A 210 14.87 -6.82 1.07
C GLN A 210 15.52 -7.12 -0.29
N ASP A 211 16.43 -6.28 -0.76
CA ASP A 211 17.21 -6.48 -1.99
C ASP A 211 18.46 -7.34 -1.77
N GLY A 212 18.68 -7.84 -0.55
CA GLY A 212 19.75 -8.81 -0.25
C GLY A 212 21.01 -8.22 0.37
N MET A 213 21.02 -6.94 0.76
CA MET A 213 22.13 -6.41 1.58
C MET A 213 22.06 -6.98 3.00
N GLN A 214 23.21 -7.46 3.51
CA GLN A 214 23.34 -7.83 4.91
C GLN A 214 23.18 -6.59 5.80
N LYS A 215 22.50 -6.77 6.93
CA LYS A 215 22.33 -5.74 7.94
C LYS A 215 23.72 -5.41 8.49
N SER A 216 24.15 -4.16 8.41
CA SER A 216 25.36 -3.73 9.11
C SER A 216 25.09 -3.80 10.61
N ASP A 217 25.82 -4.67 11.31
CA ASP A 217 25.78 -4.86 12.77
C ASP A 217 26.09 -3.55 13.53
#